data_AF-A0A392NXS9-F1
#
_entry.id   AF-A0A392NXS9-F1
#
_cell.length_a   1.000
_cell.length_b   1.000
_cell.length_c   1.000
_cell.angle_alpha   90.00
_cell.angle_beta   90.00
_cell.angle_gamma   90.00
#
_symmetry.space_group_name_H-M   'P 1'
#
loop_
_entity.id
_entity.type
_entity.pdbx_description
1 polymer ?
#
loop_
_entity_poly.entity_id
_entity_poly.type
_entity_poly.pdbx_seq_one_letter_code
_entity_poly.pdbx_strand_id
1 'polypeptide(L)'
;MLVACGTLGYELPKDKWFCCDDCNRIYVALQNSVSAGADTIPSSLSELIIRKHEERGLCTYGSMNDIQWRILSGKSRYPEHLPLLSRAAAIFR
;
A
#
# COMPACT_ATOMS: atom_id res chain seq x y z
N MET A 1 -10.29 -0.30 -3.94
CA MET A 1 -11.13 -0.15 -2.75
C MET A 1 -11.27 1.33 -2.50
N LEU A 2 -12.45 1.91 -2.72
CA LEU A 2 -12.69 3.33 -2.45
C LEU A 2 -13.21 3.40 -1.01
N VAL A 3 -12.49 4.11 -0.13
CA VAL A 3 -12.98 4.44 1.21
C VAL A 3 -13.97 5.58 1.01
N ALA A 4 -15.26 5.25 0.88
CA ALA A 4 -16.31 6.22 1.04
C ALA A 4 -16.44 6.49 2.54
N CYS A 5 -16.18 7.72 2.97
CA CYS A 5 -16.46 8.14 4.34
C CYS A 5 -17.99 8.28 4.48
N GLY A 6 -18.66 7.17 4.76
CA GLY A 6 -20.11 7.08 4.76
C GLY A 6 -20.71 7.48 6.11
N THR A 7 -21.25 8.68 6.21
CA THR A 7 -22.37 8.93 7.13
C THR A 7 -23.67 8.51 6.44
N LEU A 8 -24.22 7.38 6.91
CA LEU A 8 -25.61 6.90 6.79
C LEU A 8 -26.39 7.22 5.50
N GLY A 9 -26.58 6.19 4.67
CA GLY A 9 -27.76 6.02 3.83
C GLY A 9 -27.69 6.58 2.40
N TYR A 10 -27.57 5.64 1.45
CA TYR A 10 -28.11 5.63 0.07
C TYR A 10 -27.76 6.77 -0.91
N GLU A 11 -27.33 6.33 -2.10
CA GLU A 11 -26.87 7.07 -3.28
C GLU A 11 -25.43 7.61 -3.23
N LEU A 12 -24.62 7.14 -4.18
CA LEU A 12 -23.27 7.64 -4.42
C LEU A 12 -23.38 9.09 -4.91
N PRO A 13 -22.77 10.07 -4.23
CA PRO A 13 -22.87 11.47 -4.62
C PRO A 13 -22.27 11.67 -6.02
N LYS A 14 -23.02 12.32 -6.92
CA LYS A 14 -22.58 12.58 -8.30
C LYS A 14 -21.36 13.51 -8.35
N ASP A 15 -21.27 14.46 -7.41
CA ASP A 15 -20.30 15.56 -7.49
C ASP A 15 -19.35 15.69 -6.28
N LYS A 16 -19.69 15.15 -5.10
CA LYS A 16 -18.86 15.25 -3.89
C LYS A 16 -18.66 13.89 -3.22
N TRP A 17 -17.69 13.14 -3.73
CA TRP A 17 -17.26 11.85 -3.18
C TRP A 17 -16.51 11.98 -1.85
N PHE A 18 -16.01 13.18 -1.55
CA PHE A 18 -15.22 13.47 -0.35
C PHE A 18 -16.01 14.31 0.64
N CYS A 19 -15.89 13.92 1.90
CA CYS A 19 -16.61 14.51 3.03
C CYS A 19 -16.13 15.94 3.37
N CYS A 20 -14.85 16.23 3.10
CA CYS A 20 -14.17 17.48 3.41
C CYS A 20 -12.87 17.58 2.60
N ASP A 21 -12.18 18.72 2.71
CA ASP A 21 -10.90 18.93 2.05
C ASP A 21 -9.83 17.95 2.53
N ASP A 22 -9.85 17.53 3.80
CA ASP A 22 -8.89 16.53 4.31
C ASP A 22 -9.14 15.15 3.69
N CYS A 23 -10.40 14.73 3.55
CA CYS A 23 -10.80 13.53 2.81
C CYS A 23 -10.22 13.56 1.38
N ASN A 24 -10.29 14.70 0.70
CA ASN A 24 -9.75 14.89 -0.64
C ASN A 24 -8.20 14.91 -0.66
N ARG A 25 -7.55 15.59 0.30
CA ARG A 25 -6.09 15.65 0.41
C ARG A 25 -5.47 14.27 0.64
N ILE A 26 -6.08 13.45 1.50
CA ILE A 26 -5.66 12.06 1.72
C ILE A 26 -5.79 11.25 0.42
N TYR A 27 -6.90 11.40 -0.31
CA TYR A 27 -7.10 10.71 -1.58
C TYR A 27 -6.04 11.09 -2.63
N VAL A 28 -5.75 12.39 -2.77
CA VAL A 28 -4.69 12.87 -3.67
C VAL A 28 -3.32 12.35 -3.25
N ALA A 29 -2.99 12.38 -1.96
CA ALA A 29 -1.73 11.85 -1.44
C ALA A 29 -1.58 10.35 -1.76
N LEU A 30 -2.63 9.55 -1.53
CA LEU A 30 -2.62 8.13 -1.85
C LEU A 30 -2.45 7.86 -3.35
N GLN A 31 -3.13 8.61 -4.22
CA GLN A 31 -2.96 8.47 -5.67
C GLN A 31 -1.52 8.81 -6.10
N ASN A 32 -0.94 9.85 -5.52
CA ASN A 32 0.45 10.22 -5.79
C ASN A 32 1.41 9.12 -5.34
N SER A 33 1.22 8.54 -4.15
CA SER A 33 2.03 7.42 -3.67
C SER A 33 1.89 6.16 -4.53
N VAL A 34 0.68 5.83 -5.00
CA VAL A 34 0.49 4.71 -5.94
C VAL A 34 1.21 4.95 -7.27
N SER A 35 1.22 6.21 -7.74
CA SER A 35 1.87 6.59 -9.01
C SER A 35 3.39 6.66 -8.90
N ALA A 36 3.92 7.07 -7.74
CA ALA A 36 5.36 7.14 -7.47
C ALA A 36 6.04 5.76 -7.48
N GLY A 37 5.29 4.69 -7.20
CA GLY A 37 5.79 3.33 -7.31
C GLY A 37 6.53 2.86 -6.06
N ALA A 38 7.69 2.23 -6.24
CA ALA A 38 8.48 1.70 -5.15
C ALA A 38 9.35 2.80 -4.53
N ASP A 39 9.34 2.87 -3.20
CA ASP A 39 10.07 3.83 -2.40
C ASP A 39 10.90 3.10 -1.34
N THR A 40 11.98 3.73 -0.89
CA THR A 40 12.86 3.18 0.13
C THR A 40 12.21 3.26 1.50
N ILE A 41 12.46 2.23 2.32
CA ILE A 41 12.03 2.24 3.72
C ILE A 41 13.12 2.92 4.57
N PRO A 42 12.77 3.69 5.62
CA PRO A 42 13.75 4.23 6.56
C PRO A 42 14.68 3.13 7.12
N SER A 43 15.95 3.47 7.33
CA SER A 43 16.97 2.53 7.79
C SER A 43 16.55 1.76 9.04
N SER A 44 15.98 2.44 10.03
CA SER A 44 15.52 1.82 11.29
C SER A 44 14.48 0.70 11.09
N LEU A 45 13.58 0.85 10.10
CA LEU A 45 12.59 -0.17 9.80
C LEU A 45 13.19 -1.28 8.92
N SER A 46 14.12 -0.95 8.02
CA SER A 46 14.87 -1.95 7.25
C SER A 46 15.68 -2.87 8.18
N GLU A 47 16.40 -2.32 9.16
CA GLU A 47 17.15 -3.08 10.18
C GLU A 47 16.25 -4.01 10.99
N LEU A 48 15.03 -3.56 11.32
CA LEU A 48 14.06 -4.38 12.02
C LEU A 48 13.57 -5.56 11.17
N ILE A 49 13.31 -5.35 9.88
CA ILE A 49 12.94 -6.40 8.93
C ILE A 49 14.09 -7.40 8.75
N ILE A 50 15.31 -6.88 8.67
CA ILE A 50 16.55 -7.65 8.55
C ILE A 50 16.72 -8.59 9.74
N ARG A 51 16.69 -8.04 10.95
CA ARG A 51 16.79 -8.82 12.19
C ARG A 51 15.72 -9.90 12.28
N LYS A 52 14.47 -9.60 11.87
CA LYS A 52 13.39 -10.59 11.84
C LYS A 52 13.63 -11.74 10.84
N HIS A 53 14.31 -11.47 9.73
CA HIS A 53 14.71 -12.51 8.78
C HIS A 53 15.89 -13.34 9.31
N GLU A 54 16.86 -12.71 9.97
CA GLU A 54 17.98 -13.40 10.62
C GLU A 54 17.49 -14.35 11.71
N GLU A 55 16.58 -13.89 12.57
CA GLU A 55 15.91 -14.72 13.60
C GLU A 55 15.24 -15.97 13.01
N ARG A 56 14.82 -15.91 11.73
CA ARG A 56 14.18 -17.01 10.99
C ARG A 56 15.15 -17.83 10.13
N GLY A 57 16.44 -17.48 10.11
CA GLY A 57 17.45 -18.14 9.26
C GLY A 57 17.28 -17.86 7.76
N LEU A 58 16.61 -16.77 7.39
CA LEU A 58 16.26 -16.42 6.00
C LEU A 58 17.18 -15.36 5.37
N CYS A 59 18.31 -15.05 6.00
CA CYS A 59 19.15 -13.91 5.63
C CYS A 59 19.99 -14.18 4.37
N THR A 60 19.84 -13.32 3.35
CA THR A 60 20.72 -13.27 2.17
C THR A 60 21.47 -11.94 2.18
N TYR A 61 22.76 -12.00 2.51
CA TYR A 61 23.64 -10.84 2.78
C TYR A 61 23.72 -9.80 1.65
N GLY A 62 23.33 -10.15 0.43
CA GLY A 62 23.39 -9.27 -0.75
C GLY A 62 22.10 -8.53 -1.10
N SER A 63 20.94 -8.88 -0.52
CA SER A 63 19.62 -8.34 -0.94
C SER A 63 18.99 -7.37 0.06
N MET A 64 19.66 -7.10 1.19
CA MET A 64 19.05 -6.39 2.33
C MET A 64 19.05 -4.86 2.21
N ASN A 65 19.91 -4.27 1.37
CA ASN A 65 19.94 -2.83 1.16
C ASN A 65 18.87 -2.34 0.18
N ASP A 66 18.19 -3.25 -0.52
CA ASP A 66 17.20 -2.92 -1.55
C ASP A 66 15.75 -3.13 -1.06
N ILE A 67 15.52 -3.09 0.26
CA ILE A 67 14.16 -3.22 0.81
C ILE A 67 13.37 -1.96 0.47
N GLN A 68 12.41 -2.13 -0.43
CA GLN A 68 11.49 -1.09 -0.87
C GLN A 68 10.06 -1.45 -0.49
N TRP A 69 9.22 -0.43 -0.37
CA TRP A 69 7.78 -0.55 -0.20
C TRP A 69 7.05 0.15 -1.34
N ARG A 70 5.82 -0.27 -1.64
CA ARG A 70 4.96 0.42 -2.60
C ARG A 70 3.50 0.23 -2.27
N ILE A 71 2.67 1.22 -2.60
CA ILE A 71 1.22 1.08 -2.50
C ILE A 71 0.68 0.45 -3.77
N LEU A 72 -0.03 -0.67 -3.63
CA LEU A 72 -0.73 -1.32 -4.73
C LEU A 72 -2.22 -0.97 -4.67
N SER A 73 -2.75 -0.46 -5.78
CA SER A 73 -4.19 -0.26 -5.95
C SER A 73 -4.85 -1.53 -6.46
N GLY A 74 -5.99 -1.92 -5.90
CA GLY A 74 -6.79 -3.04 -6.41
C GLY A 74 -7.33 -2.82 -7.83
N LYS A 75 -7.24 -1.60 -8.38
CA LYS A 75 -7.54 -1.29 -9.80
C LYS A 75 -6.27 -1.22 -10.65
N SER A 76 -5.14 -1.73 -10.15
CA SER A 76 -3.89 -1.62 -10.88
C SER A 76 -3.95 -2.39 -12.19
N ARG A 77 -3.50 -1.74 -13.26
CA ARG A 77 -3.52 -2.29 -14.63
C ARG A 77 -2.25 -3.06 -14.97
N TYR A 78 -1.30 -3.11 -14.04
CA TYR A 78 -0.01 -3.76 -14.19
C TYR A 78 -0.15 -5.27 -13.89
N PRO A 79 0.10 -6.16 -14.88
CA PRO A 79 -0.06 -7.60 -14.71
C PRO A 79 0.74 -8.17 -13.53
N GLU A 80 1.91 -7.59 -13.25
CA GLU A 80 2.80 -7.97 -12.15
C GLU A 80 2.21 -7.67 -10.75
N HIS A 81 1.21 -6.79 -10.64
CA HIS A 81 0.58 -6.48 -9.36
C HIS A 81 -0.51 -7.48 -8.97
N LEU A 82 -1.13 -8.15 -9.95
CA LEU A 82 -2.25 -9.07 -9.69
C LEU A 82 -1.83 -10.27 -8.82
N PRO A 83 -0.69 -10.94 -9.06
CA PRO A 83 -0.22 -12.02 -8.19
C PRO A 83 0.10 -11.55 -6.77
N LEU A 84 0.69 -10.36 -6.63
CA LEU A 84 1.03 -9.78 -5.31
C LEU A 84 -0.24 -9.53 -4.49
N LEU A 85 -1.27 -8.93 -5.10
CA LEU A 85 -2.55 -8.67 -4.46
C LEU A 85 -3.27 -9.98 -4.08
N SER A 86 -3.26 -10.99 -4.96
CA SER A 86 -3.85 -12.29 -4.69
C SER A 86 -3.18 -13.00 -3.50
N ARG A 87 -1.84 -12.96 -3.44
CA ARG A 87 -1.06 -13.53 -2.33
C ARG A 87 -1.29 -12.77 -1.02
N ALA A 88 -1.39 -11.44 -1.08
CA ALA A 88 -1.68 -10.62 0.10
C ALA A 88 -3.07 -10.92 0.67
N ALA A 89 -4.08 -11.12 -0.17
CA ALA A 89 -5.42 -11.51 0.28
C ALA A 89 -5.43 -12.84 1.06
N ALA A 90 -4.48 -13.74 0.77
CA ALA A 90 -4.34 -15.00 1.50
C ALA A 90 -3.78 -14.85 2.92
N ILE A 91 -3.12 -13.73 3.25
CA ILE A 91 -2.59 -13.48 4.61
C ILE A 91 -3.72 -13.25 5.61
N PHE A 92 -4.83 -12.67 5.17
CA PHE A 92 -5.97 -12.30 6.01
C PHE A 92 -7.11 -13.33 5.97
N ARG A 93 -6.86 -14.54 5.46
CA ARG A 93 -7.83 -15.64 5.42
C ARG A 93 -7.82 -16.46 6.70
#